data_AF-A0A183NMA0-F1
#
_entry.id   AF-A0A183NMA0-F1
#
_cell.length_a   1.000
_cell.length_b   1.000
_cell.length_c   1.000
_cell.angle_alpha   90.00
_cell.angle_beta   90.00
_cell.angle_gamma   90.00
#
_symmetry.space_group_name_H-M   'P 1'
#
loop_
_entity.id
_entity.type
_entity.pdbx_description
1 polymer ?
#
loop_
_entity_poly.entity_id
_entity_poly.type
_entity_poly.pdbx_seq_one_letter_code
_entity_poly.pdbx_strand_id
1 'polypeptide(L)'
;MHRSEKDKRYDRQLRLWGDHGQFALEYAKVCLLRAEGLGAEILKNLVLPGVGSFTIIDDSYVTDKDLGSNFFVTENHIGKARAQVVTESLLELNDEVNGNYLIEDVRDLLEKDPQIFLSFDIVIVTDAREK
;
A
#
# COMPACT_ATOMS: atom_id res chain seq x y z
N MET A 1 28.48 19.97 3.16
CA MET A 1 27.17 19.86 2.50
C MET A 1 26.17 19.34 3.51
N HIS A 2 25.10 20.09 3.78
CA HIS A 2 24.03 19.63 4.67
C HIS A 2 23.15 18.67 3.88
N ARG A 3 23.10 17.40 4.28
CA ARG A 3 22.17 16.42 3.70
C ARG A 3 20.74 16.75 4.13
N SER A 4 19.78 16.59 3.22
CA SER A 4 18.37 16.73 3.57
C SER A 4 17.98 15.67 4.62
N GLU A 5 16.90 15.90 5.38
CA GLU A 5 16.38 14.89 6.33
C GLU A 5 16.00 13.59 5.60
N LYS A 6 15.50 13.71 4.37
CA LYS A 6 15.21 12.61 3.45
C LYS A 6 16.47 11.80 3.11
N ASP A 7 17.57 12.48 2.77
CA ASP A 7 18.85 11.82 2.47
C ASP A 7 19.43 11.10 3.70
N LYS A 8 19.09 11.55 4.92
CA LYS A 8 19.49 10.88 6.16
C LYS A 8 18.61 9.65 6.40
N ARG A 9 17.29 9.76 6.22
CA ARG A 9 16.32 8.65 6.35
C ARG A 9 16.66 7.49 5.41
N TYR A 10 16.91 7.80 4.14
CA TYR A 10 17.16 6.81 3.10
C TYR A 10 18.65 6.50 2.86
N ASP A 11 19.60 6.95 3.70
CA ASP A 11 21.05 6.74 3.46
C ASP A 11 21.40 5.27 3.18
N ARG A 12 20.81 4.33 3.94
CA ARG A 12 21.14 2.91 3.80
C ARG A 12 20.67 2.33 2.48
N GLN A 13 19.48 2.69 2.02
CA GLN A 13 18.94 2.19 0.75
C GLN A 13 19.52 2.92 -0.46
N LEU A 14 19.88 4.21 -0.32
CA LEU A 14 20.63 4.96 -1.33
C LEU A 14 21.98 4.31 -1.65
N ARG A 15 22.63 3.63 -0.69
CA ARG A 15 23.86 2.86 -0.94
C ARG A 15 23.65 1.60 -1.80
N LEU A 16 22.41 1.14 -1.97
CA LEU A 16 22.07 -0.03 -2.77
C LEU A 16 21.66 0.35 -4.18
N TRP A 17 20.72 1.28 -4.33
CA TRP A 17 20.14 1.63 -5.63
C TRP A 17 20.39 3.07 -6.08
N GLY A 18 21.13 3.86 -5.29
CA GLY A 18 21.49 5.24 -5.62
C GLY A 18 20.31 6.19 -5.70
N ASP A 19 20.61 7.45 -6.04
CA ASP A 19 19.60 8.50 -6.15
C ASP A 19 18.59 8.21 -7.27
N HIS A 20 19.03 7.58 -8.37
CA HIS A 20 18.13 7.19 -9.46
C HIS A 20 17.10 6.14 -9.01
N GLY A 21 17.52 5.12 -8.26
CA GLY A 21 16.59 4.10 -7.76
C GLY A 21 15.57 4.71 -6.81
N GLN A 22 16.02 5.62 -5.94
CA GLN A 22 15.14 6.34 -5.03
C GLN A 22 14.15 7.23 -5.79
N PHE A 23 14.61 7.96 -6.81
CA PHE A 23 13.75 8.77 -7.66
C PHE A 23 12.68 7.92 -8.35
N ALA A 24 13.05 6.77 -8.92
CA ALA A 24 12.07 5.88 -9.55
C ALA A 24 11.01 5.40 -8.54
N LEU A 25 11.42 5.05 -7.32
CA LEU A 25 10.51 4.61 -6.26
C LEU A 25 9.54 5.71 -5.82
N GLU A 26 10.02 6.94 -5.65
CA GLU A 26 9.23 8.10 -5.23
C GLU A 26 8.23 8.59 -6.27
N TYR A 27 8.39 8.19 -7.52
CA TYR A 27 7.45 8.51 -8.59
C TYR A 27 6.50 7.36 -8.93
N ALA A 28 6.76 6.17 -8.38
CA ALA A 28 5.94 5.00 -8.62
C ALA A 28 4.57 5.10 -7.94
N LYS A 29 3.54 4.63 -8.63
CA LYS A 29 2.16 4.49 -8.17
C LYS A 29 1.79 3.03 -8.11
N VAL A 30 1.51 2.53 -6.91
CA VAL A 30 1.24 1.10 -6.69
C VAL A 30 -0.24 0.89 -6.33
N CYS A 31 -0.88 -0.08 -6.96
CA CYS A 31 -2.19 -0.56 -6.54
C CYS A 31 -2.04 -1.90 -5.81
N LEU A 32 -2.67 -2.04 -4.64
CA LEU A 32 -2.84 -3.32 -3.96
C LEU A 32 -4.30 -3.75 -4.04
N LEU A 33 -4.53 -4.97 -4.51
CA LEU A 33 -5.83 -5.62 -4.47
C LEU A 33 -5.94 -6.46 -3.20
N ARG A 34 -6.86 -6.08 -2.31
CA ARG A 34 -7.13 -6.66 -0.99
C ARG A 34 -6.00 -6.50 0.01
N ALA A 35 -6.31 -5.86 1.14
CA ALA A 35 -5.38 -5.62 2.24
C ALA A 35 -5.48 -6.68 3.34
N GLU A 36 -5.41 -7.95 2.93
CA GLU A 36 -5.15 -9.06 3.85
C GLU A 36 -3.70 -8.97 4.38
N GLY A 37 -3.35 -9.81 5.37
CA GLY A 37 -2.05 -9.73 6.07
C GLY A 37 -0.84 -9.67 5.14
N LEU A 38 -0.80 -10.52 4.11
CA LEU A 38 0.29 -10.51 3.13
C LEU A 38 0.34 -9.20 2.32
N GLY A 39 -0.80 -8.73 1.83
CA GLY A 39 -0.88 -7.50 1.05
C GLY A 39 -0.42 -6.28 1.87
N ALA A 40 -0.85 -6.20 3.12
CA ALA A 40 -0.45 -5.15 4.04
C ALA A 40 1.07 -5.18 4.32
N GLU A 41 1.66 -6.37 4.51
CA GLU A 41 3.11 -6.52 4.69
C GLU A 41 3.93 -6.17 3.44
N ILE A 42 3.41 -6.47 2.24
CA ILE A 42 4.02 -6.03 0.98
C ILE A 42 4.03 -4.50 0.92
N LEU A 43 2.88 -3.86 1.15
CA LEU A 43 2.80 -2.39 1.12
C LEU A 43 3.66 -1.73 2.18
N LYS A 44 3.73 -2.25 3.41
CA LYS A 44 4.66 -1.78 4.44
C LYS A 44 6.10 -1.70 3.91
N ASN A 45 6.54 -2.74 3.21
CA ASN A 45 7.89 -2.82 2.63
C ASN A 45 8.10 -1.89 1.41
N LEU A 46 7.04 -1.28 0.87
CA LEU A 46 7.12 -0.23 -0.16
C LEU A 46 6.97 1.18 0.43
N VAL A 47 6.15 1.33 1.48
CA VAL A 47 5.95 2.59 2.21
C VAL A 47 7.21 3.00 2.98
N LEU A 48 7.83 2.07 3.72
CA LEU A 48 9.06 2.35 4.48
C LEU A 48 10.20 2.94 3.64
N PRO A 49 10.52 2.41 2.44
CA PRO A 49 11.54 3.02 1.57
C PRO A 49 11.04 4.23 0.76
N GLY A 50 9.78 4.62 0.87
CA GLY A 50 9.28 5.87 0.28
C GLY A 50 8.74 5.73 -1.15
N VAL A 51 7.88 4.74 -1.40
CA VAL A 51 7.08 4.71 -2.64
C VAL A 51 6.27 5.99 -2.81
N GLY A 52 6.16 6.52 -4.03
CA GLY A 52 5.48 7.79 -4.28
C GLY A 52 4.02 7.82 -3.84
N SER A 53 3.26 6.83 -4.30
CA SER A 53 1.90 6.61 -3.82
C SER A 53 1.46 5.15 -3.88
N PHE A 54 0.47 4.83 -3.05
CA PHE A 54 -0.26 3.58 -3.13
C PHE A 54 -1.78 3.77 -3.10
N THR A 55 -2.51 2.80 -3.62
CA THR A 55 -3.97 2.72 -3.51
C THR A 55 -4.38 1.30 -3.14
N ILE A 56 -5.15 1.14 -2.07
CA ILE A 56 -5.72 -0.15 -1.67
C ILE A 56 -7.14 -0.26 -2.22
N ILE A 57 -7.44 -1.35 -2.94
CA ILE A 57 -8.79 -1.67 -3.41
C ILE A 57 -9.26 -2.92 -2.69
N ASP A 58 -10.20 -2.76 -1.77
CA ASP A 58 -10.72 -3.85 -0.93
C ASP A 58 -12.13 -3.51 -0.43
N ASP A 59 -13.10 -4.34 -0.77
CA ASP A 59 -14.51 -4.24 -0.36
C ASP A 59 -14.79 -4.89 0.99
N SER A 60 -13.82 -5.63 1.54
CA SER A 60 -14.01 -6.36 2.78
C SER A 60 -13.91 -5.46 4.02
N TYR A 61 -14.60 -5.89 5.07
CA TYR A 61 -14.51 -5.29 6.40
C TYR A 61 -13.54 -6.08 7.27
N VAL A 62 -12.95 -5.41 8.26
CA VAL A 62 -12.10 -6.05 9.26
C VAL A 62 -12.92 -7.03 10.09
N THR A 63 -12.40 -8.25 10.24
CA THR A 63 -12.98 -9.34 11.03
C THR A 63 -11.99 -9.85 12.08
N ASP A 64 -12.43 -10.72 12.98
CA ASP A 64 -11.56 -11.37 13.97
C ASP A 64 -10.38 -12.14 13.34
N LYS A 65 -10.55 -12.64 12.11
CA LYS A 65 -9.48 -13.36 11.39
C LYS A 65 -8.32 -12.43 11.04
N ASP A 66 -8.60 -11.17 10.77
CA ASP A 66 -7.58 -10.19 10.41
C ASP A 66 -6.70 -9.84 11.63
N LEU A 67 -7.23 -9.89 12.87
CA LEU A 67 -6.47 -9.57 14.08
C LEU A 67 -5.25 -10.48 14.30
N GLY A 68 -5.36 -11.75 13.90
CA GLY A 68 -4.28 -12.73 14.04
C GLY A 68 -3.27 -12.74 12.88
N SER A 69 -3.57 -12.03 11.79
CA SER A 69 -2.83 -12.15 10.53
C SER A 69 -2.40 -10.81 9.91
N ASN A 70 -2.94 -9.69 10.38
CA ASN A 70 -2.69 -8.36 9.84
C ASN A 70 -2.32 -7.40 10.97
N PHE A 71 -1.05 -6.94 10.98
CA PHE A 71 -0.51 -6.04 11.99
C PHE A 71 -1.17 -4.65 11.99
N PHE A 72 -1.79 -4.26 10.88
CA PHE A 72 -2.35 -2.92 10.67
C PHE A 72 -3.80 -2.79 11.12
N VAL A 73 -4.36 -3.82 11.77
CA VAL A 73 -5.72 -3.79 12.31
C VAL A 73 -5.72 -4.13 13.80
N THR A 74 -6.72 -3.62 14.52
CA THR A 74 -6.92 -3.87 15.95
C THR A 74 -8.38 -4.21 16.21
N GLU A 75 -8.71 -4.67 17.42
CA GLU A 75 -10.09 -5.00 17.81
C GLU A 75 -11.07 -3.82 17.58
N ASN A 76 -10.60 -2.58 17.77
CA ASN A 76 -11.39 -1.36 17.54
C ASN A 76 -11.70 -1.09 16.06
N HIS A 77 -11.10 -1.86 15.15
CA HIS A 77 -11.31 -1.76 13.71
C HIS A 77 -12.31 -2.77 13.18
N ILE A 78 -12.74 -3.76 13.97
CA ILE A 78 -13.73 -4.76 13.55
C ILE A 78 -14.98 -4.07 13.01
N GLY A 79 -15.42 -4.51 11.83
CA GLY A 79 -16.59 -3.94 11.12
C GLY A 79 -16.32 -2.64 10.37
N LYS A 80 -15.09 -2.09 10.39
CA LYS A 80 -14.68 -0.98 9.52
C LYS A 80 -14.11 -1.49 8.21
N ALA A 81 -14.16 -0.65 7.16
CA ALA A 81 -13.61 -1.01 5.86
C ALA A 81 -12.10 -1.25 5.97
N ARG A 82 -11.64 -2.44 5.53
CA ARG A 82 -10.25 -2.85 5.70
C ARG A 82 -9.31 -1.98 4.86
N ALA A 83 -9.73 -1.59 3.65
CA ALA A 83 -8.96 -0.69 2.79
C ALA A 83 -8.61 0.64 3.49
N GLN A 84 -9.61 1.23 4.16
CA GLN A 84 -9.45 2.48 4.88
C GLN A 84 -8.49 2.32 6.05
N VAL A 85 -8.78 1.38 6.96
CA VAL A 85 -8.00 1.18 8.20
C VAL A 85 -6.53 0.91 7.89
N VAL A 86 -6.26 -0.02 6.95
CA VAL A 86 -4.88 -0.37 6.61
C VAL A 86 -4.16 0.80 5.94
N THR A 87 -4.85 1.60 5.12
CA THR A 87 -4.25 2.80 4.51
C THR A 87 -3.86 3.82 5.57
N GLU A 88 -4.76 4.13 6.50
CA GLU A 88 -4.50 5.07 7.61
C GLU A 88 -3.31 4.62 8.45
N SER A 89 -3.25 3.33 8.83
CA SER A 89 -2.13 2.79 9.62
C SER A 89 -0.81 2.73 8.85
N LEU A 90 -0.82 2.48 7.54
CA LEU A 90 0.40 2.50 6.72
C LEU A 90 0.97 3.91 6.60
N LEU A 91 0.13 4.94 6.53
CA LEU A 91 0.57 6.34 6.44
C LEU A 91 1.30 6.83 7.70
N GLU A 92 1.05 6.21 8.85
CA GLU A 92 1.82 6.48 10.08
C GLU A 92 3.31 6.08 9.95
N LEU A 93 3.64 5.16 9.03
CA LEU A 93 5.02 4.69 8.85
C LEU A 93 5.88 5.68 8.05
N ASN A 94 5.27 6.42 7.12
CA ASN A 94 5.98 7.36 6.27
C ASN A 94 5.06 8.47 5.75
N ASP A 95 5.23 9.65 6.30
CA ASP A 95 4.49 10.88 5.99
C ASP A 95 4.83 11.48 4.61
N GLU A 96 5.90 11.01 3.97
CA GLU A 96 6.24 11.41 2.59
C GLU A 96 5.45 10.62 1.52
N VAL A 97 4.77 9.53 1.90
CA VAL A 97 4.05 8.64 0.99
C VAL A 97 2.58 9.06 0.87
N ASN A 98 2.03 9.05 -0.34
CA ASN A 98 0.61 9.33 -0.56
C ASN A 98 -0.21 8.03 -0.59
N GLY A 99 -1.15 7.88 0.33
CA GLY A 99 -2.01 6.69 0.45
C GLY A 99 -3.45 7.01 0.11
N ASN A 100 -4.08 6.17 -0.70
CA ASN A 100 -5.51 6.23 -1.03
C ASN A 100 -6.17 4.86 -0.87
N TYR A 101 -7.49 4.84 -0.82
CA TYR A 101 -8.25 3.58 -0.81
C TYR A 101 -9.55 3.69 -1.61
N LEU A 102 -10.01 2.54 -2.12
CA LEU A 102 -11.32 2.35 -2.74
C LEU A 102 -12.00 1.14 -2.08
N ILE A 103 -13.23 1.34 -1.63
CA ILE A 103 -14.06 0.29 -1.04
C ILE A 103 -14.98 -0.24 -2.14
N GLU A 104 -14.39 -0.96 -3.10
CA GLU A 104 -15.08 -1.54 -4.25
C GLU A 104 -14.59 -2.97 -4.48
N ASP A 105 -15.47 -3.88 -4.92
CA ASP A 105 -15.04 -5.20 -5.35
C ASP A 105 -14.23 -5.05 -6.64
N VAL A 106 -13.12 -5.79 -6.72
CA VAL A 106 -12.19 -5.68 -7.83
C VAL A 106 -12.84 -6.13 -9.15
N ARG A 107 -13.73 -7.12 -9.14
CA ARG A 107 -14.39 -7.60 -10.36
C ARG A 107 -15.39 -6.57 -10.85
N ASP A 108 -16.19 -6.01 -9.95
CA ASP A 108 -17.12 -4.93 -10.28
C ASP A 108 -16.38 -3.72 -10.87
N LEU A 109 -15.23 -3.37 -10.29
CA LEU A 109 -14.38 -2.28 -10.80
C LEU A 109 -13.78 -2.60 -12.18
N LEU A 110 -13.33 -3.83 -12.41
CA LEU A 110 -12.84 -4.28 -13.72
C LEU A 110 -13.91 -4.22 -14.81
N GLU A 111 -15.17 -4.50 -14.46
CA GLU A 111 -16.30 -4.42 -15.40
C GLU A 111 -16.70 -2.96 -15.68
N LYS A 112 -16.72 -2.12 -14.66
CA LYS A 112 -17.16 -0.71 -14.73
C LYS A 112 -16.12 0.21 -15.37
N ASP A 113 -14.85 0.08 -14.97
CA ASP A 113 -13.75 0.91 -15.45
C ASP A 113 -12.40 0.16 -15.41
N PRO A 114 -12.12 -0.70 -16.40
CA PRO A 114 -10.84 -1.41 -16.46
C PRO A 114 -9.63 -0.49 -16.67
N GLN A 115 -9.85 0.75 -17.15
CA GLN A 115 -8.77 1.69 -17.45
C GLN A 115 -8.12 2.25 -16.18
N ILE A 116 -8.81 2.19 -15.03
CA ILE A 116 -8.25 2.65 -13.75
C ILE A 116 -6.90 1.98 -13.44
N PHE A 117 -6.74 0.71 -13.80
CA PHE A 117 -5.52 -0.05 -13.54
C PHE A 117 -4.32 0.41 -14.38
N LEU A 118 -4.56 1.07 -15.52
CA LEU A 118 -3.51 1.66 -16.35
C LEU A 118 -2.90 2.93 -15.75
N SER A 119 -3.52 3.48 -14.71
CA SER A 119 -2.99 4.65 -14.00
C SER A 119 -1.89 4.32 -12.98
N PHE A 120 -1.64 3.03 -12.74
CA PHE A 120 -0.62 2.52 -11.82
C PHE A 120 0.57 1.93 -12.59
N ASP A 121 1.77 2.09 -12.03
CA ASP A 121 2.98 1.46 -12.57
C ASP A 121 3.04 -0.03 -12.24
N ILE A 122 2.49 -0.41 -11.08
CA ILE A 122 2.45 -1.79 -10.59
C ILE A 122 1.09 -2.07 -9.94
N VAL A 123 0.47 -3.18 -10.32
CA VAL A 123 -0.70 -3.74 -9.65
C VAL A 123 -0.29 -5.03 -8.94
N ILE A 124 -0.46 -5.07 -7.62
CA ILE A 124 -0.12 -6.20 -6.76
C ILE A 124 -1.42 -6.93 -6.44
N VAL A 125 -1.45 -8.22 -6.78
CA VAL A 125 -2.59 -9.09 -6.51
C VAL A 125 -2.16 -10.15 -5.51
N THR A 126 -2.80 -10.16 -4.35
CA THR A 126 -2.63 -11.23 -3.35
C THR A 126 -3.91 -12.06 -3.26
N ASP A 127 -3.77 -13.33 -2.88
CA ASP A 127 -4.89 -14.26 -2.70
C ASP A 127 -5.88 -14.25 -3.88
N ALA A 128 -5.32 -14.33 -5.09
CA ALA A 128 -6.07 -14.54 -6.32
C ALA A 128 -6.71 -15.94 -6.25
N ARG A 129 -7.92 -16.01 -5.68
CA ARG A 129 -8.69 -17.25 -5.66
C ARG A 129 -9.08 -17.60 -7.09
N GLU A 130 -8.48 -18.66 -7.63
CA GLU A 130 -9.03 -19.38 -8.77
C GLU A 130 -10.45 -19.84 -8.38
N LYS A 131 -11.43 -19.50 -9.21
CA LYS A 131 -12.73 -20.16 -9.16
C LYS A 131 -12.69 -21.38 -10.06
#